data_AF-A0A9W6NPM5-F1
#
_entry.id   AF-A0A9W6NPM5-F1
#
_cell.length_a   1.000
_cell.length_b   1.000
_cell.length_c   1.000
_cell.angle_alpha   90.00
_cell.angle_beta   90.00
_cell.angle_gamma   90.00
#
_symmetry.space_group_name_H-M   'P 1'
#
loop_
_entity.id
_entity.type
_entity.pdbx_description
1 polymer ?
#
loop_
_entity_poly.entity_id
_entity_poly.type
_entity_poly.pdbx_seq_one_letter_code
_entity_poly.pdbx_strand_id
1 'polypeptide(L)'
;MTWGRIQHPVDPGTVCELVLQASPMFALGGDPVSARLCANLREAADSSDAPSFYECFLRFCRRPIPRGDGYEPWRNSIDLTMRAGEEIAYCGRRRTGPVTA
;
A
#
# COMPACT_ATOMS: atom_id res chain seq x y z
N MET A 1 -2.33 -1.40 -1.34
CA MET A 1 -2.61 -1.52 0.11
C MET A 1 -1.36 -1.23 0.92
N THR A 2 -1.48 -0.53 2.05
CA THR A 2 -0.37 -0.16 2.95
C THR A 2 -0.77 -0.42 4.41
N TRP A 3 0.10 -0.05 5.36
CA TRP A 3 -0.18 -0.02 6.81
C TRP A 3 -1.15 1.09 7.26
N GLY A 4 -1.83 1.75 6.32
CA GLY A 4 -2.64 2.92 6.60
C GLY A 4 -1.79 4.19 6.65
N ARG A 5 -2.07 5.06 7.62
CA ARG A 5 -1.52 6.42 7.70
C ARG A 5 -0.30 6.49 8.64
N ILE A 6 0.75 5.74 8.32
CA ILE A 6 1.97 5.67 9.15
C ILE A 6 2.72 7.01 9.19
N GLN A 7 2.76 7.71 8.05
CA GLN A 7 3.48 8.96 7.86
C GLN A 7 2.85 10.12 8.65
N HIS A 8 1.51 10.19 8.67
CA HIS A 8 0.79 11.29 9.29
C HIS A 8 -0.63 10.85 9.71
N PRO A 9 -1.05 11.05 10.98
CA PRO A 9 -2.27 10.42 11.52
C PRO A 9 -3.58 10.91 10.87
N VAL A 10 -3.60 12.15 10.37
CA VAL A 10 -4.82 12.81 9.85
C VAL A 10 -4.75 12.99 8.34
N ASP A 11 -3.78 13.77 7.85
CA ASP A 11 -3.56 14.03 6.43
C ASP A 11 -3.13 12.76 5.66
N PRO A 12 -3.90 12.34 4.65
CA PRO A 12 -3.53 11.23 3.78
C PRO A 12 -2.52 11.62 2.68
N GLY A 13 -2.22 12.90 2.48
CA GLY A 13 -1.39 13.40 1.38
C GLY A 13 -0.06 12.65 1.26
N THR A 14 0.67 12.51 2.37
CA THR A 14 1.98 11.86 2.37
C THR A 14 1.92 10.39 1.96
N VAL A 15 0.92 9.63 2.40
CA VAL A 15 0.81 8.21 1.99
C VAL A 15 0.37 8.08 0.54
N CYS A 16 -0.48 9.00 0.05
CA CYS A 16 -0.87 9.05 -1.35
C CYS A 16 0.33 9.37 -2.26
N GLU A 17 1.15 10.35 -1.90
CA GLU A 17 2.40 10.67 -2.62
C GLU A 17 3.36 9.48 -2.67
N LEU A 18 3.57 8.79 -1.55
CA LEU A 18 4.42 7.59 -1.51
C LEU A 18 3.91 6.47 -2.42
N VAL A 19 2.59 6.20 -2.38
CA VAL A 19 1.99 5.20 -3.26
C VAL A 19 2.11 5.62 -4.72
N LEU A 20 1.91 6.90 -5.03
CA LEU A 20 2.05 7.42 -6.39
C LEU A 20 3.50 7.27 -6.88
N GLN A 21 4.49 7.60 -6.07
CA GLN A 21 5.91 7.43 -6.40
C GLN A 21 6.30 5.96 -6.62
N ALA A 22 5.73 5.04 -5.84
CA ALA A 22 6.01 3.60 -5.96
C ALA A 22 5.23 2.93 -7.11
N SER A 23 4.12 3.52 -7.55
CA SER A 23 3.17 2.89 -8.48
C SER A 23 3.72 2.59 -9.90
N PRO A 24 4.67 3.35 -10.48
CA PRO A 24 5.30 2.99 -11.76
C PRO A 24 5.95 1.60 -11.76
N MET A 25 6.48 1.13 -10.61
CA MET A 25 7.09 -0.21 -10.50
C MET A 25 6.08 -1.35 -10.70
N PHE A 26 4.79 -1.06 -10.58
CA PHE A 26 3.70 -2.02 -10.67
C PHE A 26 2.74 -1.72 -11.83
N ALA A 27 3.03 -0.71 -12.64
CA ALA A 27 2.17 -0.27 -13.72
C ALA A 27 2.07 -1.33 -14.83
N LEU A 28 0.84 -1.61 -15.28
CA LEU A 28 0.56 -2.55 -16.36
C LEU A 28 0.36 -1.86 -17.73
N GLY A 29 1.06 -0.74 -17.96
CA GLY A 29 1.03 -0.01 -19.24
C GLY A 29 0.33 1.35 -19.21
N GLY A 30 0.36 2.06 -18.08
CA GLY A 30 -0.09 3.45 -17.99
C GLY A 30 0.67 4.21 -16.90
N ASP A 31 0.67 5.54 -16.99
CA ASP A 31 1.33 6.40 -16.01
C ASP A 31 0.35 6.79 -14.90
N PRO A 32 0.62 6.42 -13.64
CA PRO A 32 -0.25 6.79 -12.54
C PRO A 32 -0.17 8.30 -12.30
N VAL A 33 -1.31 8.99 -12.35
CA VAL A 33 -1.41 10.46 -12.25
C VAL A 33 -1.87 10.95 -10.88
N SER A 34 -2.49 10.08 -10.09
CA SER A 34 -3.00 10.42 -8.76
C SER A 34 -3.13 9.19 -7.89
N ALA A 35 -3.15 9.41 -6.57
CA ALA A 35 -3.46 8.40 -5.58
C ALA A 35 -4.46 8.98 -4.58
N ARG A 36 -5.41 8.16 -4.13
CA ARG A 36 -6.37 8.50 -3.07
C ARG A 36 -6.55 7.32 -2.14
N LEU A 37 -6.94 7.60 -0.91
CA LEU A 37 -7.40 6.54 -0.02
C LEU A 37 -8.81 6.08 -0.41
N CYS A 38 -9.06 4.79 -0.21
CA CYS A 38 -10.42 4.29 -0.12
C CYS A 38 -11.05 4.85 1.16
N ALA A 39 -12.33 5.23 1.10
CA ALA A 39 -13.09 5.75 2.24
C ALA A 39 -13.26 4.69 3.33
N ASN A 40 -13.28 3.41 2.95
CA ASN A 40 -13.38 2.28 3.87
C ASN A 40 -12.84 0.98 3.21
N LEU A 41 -12.75 -0.09 4.00
CA LEU A 41 -12.30 -1.40 3.50
C LEU A 41 -13.26 -2.02 2.47
N ARG A 42 -14.56 -1.73 2.55
CA ARG A 42 -15.57 -2.26 1.61
C ARG A 42 -15.33 -1.71 0.20
N GLU A 43 -15.01 -0.43 0.06
CA GLU A 43 -14.67 0.15 -1.25
C GLU A 43 -13.49 -0.57 -1.92
N ALA A 44 -12.47 -0.94 -1.15
CA ALA A 44 -11.34 -1.72 -1.66
C ALA A 44 -11.73 -3.16 -2.00
N ALA A 45 -12.56 -3.80 -1.18
CA ALA A 45 -13.02 -5.17 -1.36
C ALA A 45 -13.96 -5.34 -2.56
N ASP A 46 -14.82 -4.34 -2.81
CA ASP A 46 -15.80 -4.35 -3.90
C ASP A 46 -15.17 -3.89 -5.24
N SER A 47 -13.91 -3.45 -5.23
CA SER A 47 -13.22 -2.97 -6.44
C SER A 47 -12.78 -4.12 -7.35
N SER A 48 -13.22 -4.09 -8.61
CA SER A 48 -12.75 -5.02 -9.66
C SER A 48 -11.27 -4.86 -10.01
N ASP A 49 -10.67 -3.73 -9.64
CA ASP A 49 -9.27 -3.40 -9.91
C ASP A 49 -8.32 -3.90 -8.80
N ALA A 50 -8.87 -4.43 -7.70
CA ALA A 50 -8.11 -4.97 -6.58
C ALA A 50 -8.43 -6.46 -6.32
N PRO A 51 -8.33 -7.36 -7.33
CA PRO A 51 -8.70 -8.77 -7.18
C PRO A 51 -7.88 -9.51 -6.11
N SER A 52 -6.69 -9.04 -5.77
CA SER A 52 -5.86 -9.63 -4.70
C SER A 52 -5.97 -8.88 -3.36
N PHE A 53 -7.05 -8.13 -3.15
CA PHE A 53 -7.26 -7.32 -1.95
C PHE A 53 -7.18 -8.17 -0.68
N TYR A 54 -7.93 -9.28 -0.60
CA TYR A 54 -8.02 -10.08 0.63
C TYR A 54 -6.69 -10.77 0.97
N GLU A 55 -5.94 -11.25 -0.02
CA GLU A 55 -4.62 -11.84 0.18
C GLU A 55 -3.64 -10.80 0.73
N CYS A 56 -3.66 -9.60 0.16
CA CYS A 56 -2.86 -8.49 0.68
C CYS A 56 -3.31 -8.15 2.09
N PHE A 57 -4.61 -8.03 2.33
CA PHE A 57 -5.15 -7.67 3.64
C PHE A 57 -4.71 -8.64 4.73
N LEU A 58 -4.86 -9.94 4.48
CA LEU A 58 -4.42 -10.98 5.39
C LEU A 58 -2.89 -10.96 5.62
N ARG A 59 -2.09 -10.60 4.61
CA ARG A 59 -0.64 -10.43 4.77
C ARG A 59 -0.30 -9.35 5.81
N PHE A 60 -1.00 -8.22 5.79
CA PHE A 60 -0.80 -7.16 6.79
C PHE A 60 -1.37 -7.55 8.15
N CYS A 61 -2.57 -8.14 8.22
CA CYS A 61 -3.21 -8.53 9.48
C CYS A 61 -2.44 -9.60 10.27
N ARG A 62 -1.67 -10.46 9.59
CA ARG A 62 -0.84 -11.49 10.25
C ARG A 62 0.39 -10.94 10.97
N ARG A 63 0.74 -9.67 10.73
CA ARG A 63 1.92 -9.05 11.30
C ARG A 63 1.51 -8.18 12.50
N PRO A 64 1.98 -8.50 13.72
CA PRO A 64 1.56 -7.80 14.92
C PRO A 64 2.04 -6.35 14.92
N ILE A 65 1.16 -5.45 15.36
CA ILE A 65 1.48 -4.06 15.67
C ILE A 65 1.76 -4.00 17.18
N PRO A 66 2.97 -3.62 17.62
CA PRO A 66 3.27 -3.49 19.04
C PRO A 66 2.44 -2.37 19.68
N ARG A 67 2.17 -2.52 20.98
CA ARG A 67 1.45 -1.54 21.80
C ARG A 67 2.39 -0.90 22.80
N GLY A 68 2.03 0.29 23.29
CA GLY A 68 2.83 1.04 24.27
C GLY A 68 4.16 1.50 23.70
N ASP A 69 5.23 1.39 24.47
CA ASP A 69 6.56 1.95 24.16
C ASP A 69 7.18 1.39 22.87
N GLY A 70 6.75 0.20 22.43
CA GLY A 70 7.21 -0.40 21.17
C GLY A 70 6.55 0.19 19.91
N TYR A 71 5.46 0.94 20.06
CA TYR A 71 4.69 1.45 18.92
C TYR A 71 5.47 2.47 18.10
N GLU A 72 6.06 3.50 18.73
CA GLU A 72 6.75 4.57 18.02
C GLU A 72 8.01 4.09 17.27
N PRO A 73 8.90 3.27 17.86
CA PRO A 73 10.02 2.68 17.12
C PRO A 73 9.56 1.83 15.92
N TRP A 74 8.49 1.04 16.11
CA TRP A 74 7.91 0.24 15.03
C TRP A 74 7.32 1.12 13.92
N ARG A 75 6.54 2.14 14.29
CA ARG A 75 5.92 3.09 13.34
C ARG A 75 6.99 3.79 12.51
N ASN A 76 8.07 4.25 13.14
CA ASN A 76 9.20 4.86 12.46
C ASN A 76 9.90 3.88 11.51
N SER A 77 10.08 2.62 11.92
CA SER A 77 10.64 1.58 11.04
C SER A 77 9.75 1.32 9.82
N ILE A 78 8.43 1.22 10.01
CA ILE A 78 7.47 1.06 8.91
C ILE A 78 7.43 2.31 8.02
N ASP A 79 7.59 3.52 8.57
CA ASP A 79 7.68 4.74 7.78
C ASP A 79 8.87 4.69 6.83
N LEU A 80 10.04 4.34 7.35
CA LEU A 80 11.27 4.22 6.55
C LEU A 80 11.15 3.18 5.43
N THR A 81 10.57 2.01 5.71
CA THR A 81 10.39 0.97 4.69
C THR A 81 9.35 1.38 3.64
N MET A 82 8.24 2.01 4.06
CA MET A 82 7.26 2.57 3.13
C MET A 82 7.86 3.63 2.21
N ARG A 83 8.72 4.50 2.74
CA ARG A 83 9.45 5.51 1.95
C ARG A 83 10.42 4.89 0.94
N ALA A 84 10.94 3.71 1.22
CA ALA A 84 11.76 2.94 0.27
C ALA A 84 10.94 2.24 -0.83
N GLY A 85 9.61 2.41 -0.86
CA GLY A 85 8.72 1.71 -1.78
C GLY A 85 8.40 0.27 -1.34
N GLU A 86 8.89 -0.17 -0.19
CA GLU A 86 8.56 -1.44 0.44
C GLU A 86 7.25 -1.29 1.26
N GLU A 87 6.73 -2.37 1.83
CA GLU A 87 5.50 -2.33 2.64
C GLU A 87 4.25 -1.75 1.94
N ILE A 88 4.30 -1.66 0.60
CA ILE A 88 3.21 -1.28 -0.29
C ILE A 88 2.86 -2.52 -1.12
N ALA A 89 1.63 -3.02 -0.99
CA ALA A 89 1.11 -4.12 -1.80
C ALA A 89 0.35 -3.61 -3.01
N TYR A 90 0.73 -4.07 -4.19
CA TYR A 90 -0.10 -3.98 -5.38
C TYR A 90 -1.19 -5.05 -5.34
N CYS A 91 -2.46 -4.62 -5.37
CA CYS A 91 -3.62 -5.51 -5.29
C CYS A 91 -4.25 -5.81 -6.66
N GLY A 92 -3.73 -5.20 -7.72
CA GLY A 92 -4.24 -5.34 -9.07
C GLY A 92 -3.87 -6.66 -9.73
N ARG A 93 -4.27 -6.82 -11.00
CA ARG A 93 -3.99 -8.03 -11.78
C ARG A 93 -2.49 -8.26 -11.88
N ARG A 94 -2.04 -9.49 -11.73
CA ARG A 94 -0.66 -9.84 -12.08
C ARG A 94 -0.46 -9.60 -13.58
N ARG A 95 0.73 -9.16 -13.96
CA ARG A 95 1.11 -9.05 -15.37
C ARG A 95 1.06 -10.44 -15.99
N THR A 96 0.01 -10.72 -16.75
CA THR A 96 -0.11 -11.93 -17.57
C THR A 96 0.50 -11.63 -18.94
N GLY A 97 1.82 -11.72 -19.06
CA GLY A 97 2.55 -11.51 -20.32
C GLY A 97 4.05 -11.79 -20.17
N PRO A 98 4.75 -12.24 -21.23
CA PRO A 98 6.17 -12.56 -21.16
C PRO A 98 6.98 -11.33 -20.74
N VAL A 99 7.96 -11.52 -19.87
CA VAL A 99 9.03 -10.54 -19.67
C VAL A 99 9.93 -10.65 -20.90
N THR A 100 9.71 -9.80 -21.90
CA THR A 100 10.71 -9.59 -22.94
C THR A 100 11.84 -8.78 -22.31
N ALA A 101 12.98 -9.44 -22.16
CA ALA A 101 14.26 -8.86 -21.78
C ALA A 101 14.79 -7.92 -22.88
#